data_AF-A0A2X4R8J8-F1
#
_entry.id   AF-A0A2X4R8J8-F1
#
_cell.length_a   1.000
_cell.length_b   1.000
_cell.length_c   1.000
_cell.angle_alpha   90.00
_cell.angle_beta   90.00
_cell.angle_gamma   90.00
#
_symmetry.space_group_name_H-M   'P 1'
#
loop_
_entity.id
_entity.type
_entity.pdbx_description
1 polymer ?
#
loop_
_entity_poly.entity_id
_entity_poly.type
_entity_poly.pdbx_seq_one_letter_code
_entity_poly.pdbx_strand_id
1 'polypeptide(L)'
;MLRRSCALMGAALLCLPLASCSGDAAQDNSPAFDTVHNSATDNAPDDSESTDDPVSEPPAAGASPTLPAESPAEEKDAESCETIDAHAAYESGIGTIPPWQDNNWTLVDFAQFDPCAELSWQIITIERGTASSPYHIMLFHKGDYLGTATAEPYGFFPTVEQVSGAEIAVTYHWPREGEANAEHTGTTEAGFRWDDAEQKVIMSGDVPPGS
;
A
#
# COMPACT_ATOMS: atom_id res chain seq x y z
N MET A 1 -5.56 -57.40 44.02
CA MET A 1 -4.63 -58.50 43.66
C MET A 1 -3.94 -58.05 42.39
N LEU A 2 -2.71 -57.53 42.37
CA LEU A 2 -1.40 -58.07 42.74
C LEU A 2 -0.56 -58.26 41.46
N ARG A 3 0.39 -57.31 41.27
CA ARG A 3 1.72 -57.44 40.62
C ARG A 3 1.73 -57.53 39.08
N ARG A 4 2.67 -56.90 38.37
CA ARG A 4 4.11 -56.81 38.68
C ARG A 4 4.82 -55.76 37.79
N SER A 5 5.67 -54.95 38.41
CA SER A 5 6.66 -54.06 37.77
C SER A 5 7.99 -54.80 37.49
N CYS A 6 8.69 -54.41 36.42
CA CYS A 6 10.15 -54.41 36.19
C CYS A 6 10.37 -54.09 34.69
N ALA A 7 11.31 -53.27 34.21
CA ALA A 7 12.59 -52.85 34.76
C ALA A 7 13.11 -51.56 34.10
N LEU A 8 13.89 -50.82 34.91
CA LEU A 8 15.18 -50.12 34.67
C LEU A 8 15.47 -49.58 33.25
N MET A 9 15.63 -48.26 33.07
CA MET A 9 16.83 -47.43 33.34
C MET A 9 17.76 -47.35 32.11
N GLY A 10 17.86 -46.16 31.54
CA GLY A 10 18.76 -45.85 30.43
C GLY A 10 18.76 -44.36 30.12
N ALA A 11 19.41 -43.57 30.98
CA ALA A 11 19.69 -42.16 30.70
C ALA A 11 20.88 -42.07 29.73
N ALA A 12 20.62 -41.69 28.48
CA ALA A 12 21.64 -41.32 27.52
C ALA A 12 21.68 -39.79 27.42
N LEU A 13 22.58 -39.16 28.19
CA LEU A 13 22.99 -37.77 27.97
C LEU A 13 23.92 -37.73 26.76
N LEU A 14 23.37 -37.33 25.61
CA LEU A 14 24.12 -36.97 24.41
C LEU A 14 24.49 -35.49 24.48
N CYS A 15 25.76 -35.20 24.79
CA CYS A 15 26.34 -33.88 24.60
C CYS A 15 26.52 -33.61 23.10
N LEU A 16 25.76 -32.67 22.55
CA LEU A 16 26.02 -32.12 21.21
C LEU A 16 27.06 -30.98 21.31
N PRO A 17 28.08 -30.94 20.44
CA PRO A 17 28.97 -29.79 20.33
C PRO A 17 28.25 -28.62 19.65
N LEU A 18 28.36 -27.42 20.23
CA LEU A 18 27.99 -26.16 19.59
C LEU A 18 28.98 -25.89 18.45
N ALA A 19 28.56 -26.15 17.22
CA ALA A 19 29.23 -25.64 16.04
C ALA A 19 28.86 -24.15 15.89
N SER A 20 29.85 -23.29 16.12
CA SER A 20 29.80 -21.86 15.80
C SER A 20 29.86 -21.71 14.28
N CYS A 21 28.79 -21.21 13.68
CA CYS A 21 28.83 -20.64 12.34
C CYS A 21 28.85 -19.13 12.48
N SER A 22 30.05 -18.54 12.34
CA SER A 22 30.22 -17.15 11.97
C SER A 22 29.70 -16.98 10.54
N GLY A 23 28.60 -16.24 10.38
CA GLY A 23 28.04 -15.82 9.10
C GLY A 23 27.96 -14.30 9.09
N ASP A 24 28.87 -13.71 8.32
CA ASP A 24 28.98 -12.29 7.98
C ASP A 24 27.83 -11.83 7.05
N ALA A 25 27.64 -10.52 6.97
CA ALA A 25 26.73 -9.77 6.10
C ALA A 25 25.28 -9.59 6.59
N ALA A 26 25.10 -8.63 7.49
CA ALA A 26 23.89 -7.82 7.51
C ALA A 26 23.87 -6.96 6.23
N GLN A 27 23.08 -7.37 5.23
CA GLN A 27 22.60 -6.46 4.20
C GLN A 27 21.40 -5.71 4.79
N ASP A 28 21.69 -4.53 5.32
CA ASP A 28 20.70 -3.48 5.58
C ASP A 28 20.22 -2.97 4.21
N ASN A 29 19.11 -3.54 3.75
CA ASN A 29 18.36 -3.05 2.60
C ASN A 29 17.05 -2.49 3.12
N SER A 30 17.14 -1.48 3.98
CA SER A 30 16.02 -0.61 4.31
C SER A 30 15.78 0.35 3.13
N PRO A 31 14.58 0.41 2.53
CA PRO A 31 14.26 1.49 1.61
C PRO A 31 14.23 2.79 2.41
N ALA A 32 15.20 3.66 2.15
CA ALA A 32 15.18 5.03 2.66
C ALA A 32 14.02 5.76 1.97
N PHE A 33 13.05 6.21 2.75
CA PHE A 33 12.14 7.26 2.34
C PHE A 33 12.98 8.54 2.16
N ASP A 34 13.42 8.79 0.93
CA ASP A 34 14.20 9.98 0.60
C ASP A 34 13.30 11.21 0.76
N THR A 35 13.50 11.90 1.88
CA THR A 35 12.96 13.22 2.17
C THR A 35 13.47 14.19 1.10
N VAL A 36 12.60 14.58 0.16
CA VAL A 36 12.94 15.59 -0.86
C VAL A 36 13.20 16.93 -0.17
N HIS A 37 14.47 17.30 -0.11
CA HIS A 37 14.95 18.60 0.32
C HIS A 37 14.75 19.61 -0.82
N ASN A 38 13.66 20.37 -0.77
CA ASN A 38 13.38 21.41 -1.75
C ASN A 38 14.32 22.61 -1.53
N SER A 39 15.41 22.68 -2.30
CA SER A 39 16.23 23.89 -2.42
C SER A 39 15.88 24.62 -3.70
N ALA A 40 15.34 25.83 -3.54
CA ALA A 40 14.98 26.74 -4.61
C ALA A 40 16.20 27.18 -5.43
N THR A 41 16.04 27.33 -6.75
CA THR A 41 16.75 28.37 -7.49
C THR A 41 15.86 28.93 -8.58
N ASP A 42 15.60 30.21 -8.40
CA ASP A 42 15.04 31.21 -9.31
C ASP A 42 15.91 31.33 -10.57
N ASN A 43 15.29 31.42 -11.76
CA ASN A 43 15.77 32.26 -12.86
C ASN A 43 14.74 32.26 -14.00
N ALA A 44 14.19 33.46 -14.24
CA ALA A 44 13.36 33.83 -15.39
C ALA A 44 14.24 34.35 -16.58
N PRO A 45 13.66 34.64 -17.76
CA PRO A 45 14.22 34.30 -19.07
C PRO A 45 14.85 35.48 -19.83
N ASP A 46 15.60 35.19 -20.90
CA ASP A 46 15.67 36.13 -22.03
C ASP A 46 16.04 35.51 -23.40
N ASP A 47 15.35 36.07 -24.40
CA ASP A 47 15.72 36.41 -25.77
C ASP A 47 15.66 35.46 -26.99
N SER A 48 15.25 36.09 -28.09
CA SER A 48 14.63 35.57 -29.31
C SER A 48 15.55 35.49 -30.55
N GLU A 49 15.08 34.72 -31.53
CA GLU A 49 15.09 34.98 -33.00
C GLU A 49 16.25 34.49 -33.93
N SER A 50 15.86 33.51 -34.77
CA SER A 50 16.10 33.19 -36.20
C SER A 50 17.36 33.62 -36.98
N THR A 51 17.93 32.69 -37.79
CA THR A 51 17.96 32.76 -39.29
C THR A 51 18.37 31.43 -39.98
N ASP A 52 17.82 31.21 -41.18
CA ASP A 52 17.85 30.10 -42.17
C ASP A 52 19.19 29.45 -42.65
N ASP A 53 19.12 28.12 -42.90
CA ASP A 53 19.49 27.21 -44.04
C ASP A 53 20.62 27.55 -45.07
N PRO A 54 21.21 26.58 -45.87
CA PRO A 54 20.62 25.33 -46.41
C PRO A 54 21.50 24.05 -46.63
N VAL A 55 20.78 22.92 -46.79
CA VAL A 55 20.91 21.77 -47.74
C VAL A 55 22.15 20.84 -47.75
N SER A 56 21.89 19.54 -47.52
CA SER A 56 22.42 18.41 -48.33
C SER A 56 21.65 17.10 -48.07
N GLU A 57 21.28 16.39 -49.15
CA GLU A 57 20.62 15.07 -49.20
C GLU A 57 21.15 14.32 -50.46
N PRO A 58 21.07 12.98 -50.66
CA PRO A 58 21.20 11.77 -49.81
C PRO A 58 22.29 10.78 -50.38
N PRO A 59 22.39 9.51 -49.92
CA PRO A 59 21.65 8.43 -50.61
C PRO A 59 21.07 7.31 -49.72
N ALA A 60 20.28 6.49 -50.39
CA ALA A 60 19.27 5.51 -49.95
C ALA A 60 19.71 4.24 -49.19
N ALA A 61 18.65 3.61 -48.63
CA ALA A 61 18.37 2.17 -48.51
C ALA A 61 18.68 1.46 -47.18
N GLY A 62 17.61 1.04 -46.48
CA GLY A 62 17.65 0.04 -45.42
C GLY A 62 16.28 -0.17 -44.81
N ALA A 63 15.76 -1.40 -44.90
CA ALA A 63 14.38 -1.78 -44.63
C ALA A 63 13.95 -1.75 -43.14
N SER A 64 12.62 -1.71 -42.94
CA SER A 64 11.85 -1.86 -41.69
C SER A 64 12.40 -2.86 -40.67
N PRO A 65 12.01 -2.65 -39.41
CA PRO A 65 11.24 -3.66 -38.69
C PRO A 65 9.83 -3.15 -38.44
N THR A 66 8.85 -3.92 -38.92
CA THR A 66 7.48 -3.89 -38.42
C THR A 66 7.53 -4.06 -36.91
N LEU A 67 7.12 -3.02 -36.17
CA LEU A 67 6.78 -3.15 -34.76
C LEU A 67 5.62 -4.16 -34.65
N PRO A 68 5.68 -5.15 -33.74
CA PRO A 68 4.53 -5.99 -33.45
C PRO A 68 3.37 -5.10 -33.03
N ALA A 69 2.20 -5.37 -33.61
CA ALA A 69 0.94 -4.75 -33.26
C ALA A 69 0.74 -4.76 -31.74
N GLU A 70 0.38 -3.60 -31.19
CA GLU A 70 -0.21 -3.48 -29.86
C GLU A 70 -1.30 -4.53 -29.71
N SER A 71 -1.18 -5.28 -28.61
CA SER A 71 -2.10 -6.33 -28.23
C SER A 71 -3.44 -5.68 -27.85
N PRO A 72 -4.58 -6.06 -28.45
CA PRO A 72 -5.91 -5.51 -28.08
C PRO A 72 -6.40 -5.86 -26.65
N ALA A 73 -5.51 -6.35 -25.77
CA ALA A 73 -5.86 -6.76 -24.42
C ALA A 73 -5.92 -5.58 -23.44
N GLU A 74 -5.06 -4.56 -23.60
CA GLU A 74 -5.05 -3.40 -22.67
C GLU A 74 -6.24 -2.46 -22.86
N GLU A 75 -6.71 -2.24 -24.10
CA GLU A 75 -7.83 -1.33 -24.35
C GLU A 75 -9.16 -1.84 -23.79
N LYS A 76 -9.36 -3.16 -23.74
CA LYS A 76 -10.60 -3.76 -23.27
C LYS A 76 -10.76 -3.69 -21.75
N ASP A 77 -9.64 -3.73 -21.03
CA ASP A 77 -9.64 -3.63 -19.56
C ASP A 77 -9.83 -2.17 -19.11
N ALA A 78 -9.30 -1.21 -19.87
CA ALA A 78 -9.49 0.23 -19.62
C ALA A 78 -10.96 0.68 -19.76
N GLU A 79 -11.68 0.23 -20.80
CA GLU A 79 -13.10 0.58 -20.96
C GLU A 79 -14.00 -0.04 -19.87
N SER A 80 -13.57 -1.13 -19.25
CA SER A 80 -14.36 -1.84 -18.22
C SER A 80 -14.37 -1.10 -16.89
N CYS A 81 -13.23 -0.54 -16.48
CA CYS A 81 -13.09 0.09 -15.16
C CYS A 81 -13.75 1.47 -15.08
N GLU A 82 -13.76 2.25 -16.16
CA GLU A 82 -14.35 3.61 -16.17
C GLU A 82 -15.84 3.66 -15.79
N THR A 83 -16.54 2.53 -15.86
CA THR A 83 -17.97 2.44 -15.53
C THR A 83 -18.27 2.29 -14.04
N ILE A 84 -17.26 1.98 -13.20
CA ILE A 84 -17.43 1.78 -11.76
C ILE A 84 -17.34 3.14 -11.06
N ASP A 85 -18.45 3.61 -10.52
CA ASP A 85 -18.42 4.79 -9.64
C ASP A 85 -17.99 4.43 -8.21
N ALA A 86 -17.46 5.42 -7.49
CA ALA A 86 -16.92 5.23 -6.14
C ALA A 86 -17.95 4.65 -5.16
N HIS A 87 -19.22 5.05 -5.26
CA HIS A 87 -20.26 4.57 -4.37
C HIS A 87 -20.62 3.11 -4.67
N ALA A 88 -20.71 2.73 -5.95
CA ALA A 88 -20.87 1.33 -6.34
C ALA A 88 -19.70 0.46 -5.82
N ALA A 89 -18.46 0.95 -5.89
CA ALA A 89 -17.30 0.28 -5.33
C ALA A 89 -17.41 0.12 -3.80
N TYR A 90 -17.83 1.18 -3.08
CA TYR A 90 -18.08 1.12 -1.63
C TYR A 90 -19.12 0.05 -1.27
N GLU A 91 -20.27 0.05 -1.96
CA GLU A 91 -21.36 -0.91 -1.73
C GLU A 91 -20.94 -2.36 -2.02
N SER A 92 -20.00 -2.57 -2.94
CA SER A 92 -19.47 -3.91 -3.26
C SER A 92 -18.72 -4.55 -2.08
N GLY A 93 -18.07 -3.73 -1.25
CA GLY A 93 -17.21 -4.21 -0.15
C GLY A 93 -17.82 -4.09 1.23
N ILE A 94 -18.68 -3.10 1.47
CA ILE A 94 -19.09 -2.70 2.82
C ILE A 94 -19.76 -3.82 3.63
N GLY A 95 -20.55 -4.68 2.98
CA GLY A 95 -21.22 -5.82 3.63
C GLY A 95 -20.28 -6.90 4.16
N THR A 96 -19.00 -6.86 3.79
CA THR A 96 -17.97 -7.81 4.26
C THR A 96 -17.24 -7.33 5.51
N ILE A 97 -17.34 -6.04 5.85
CA ILE A 97 -16.66 -5.44 7.00
C ILE A 97 -17.59 -5.53 8.22
N PRO A 98 -17.21 -6.25 9.29
CA PRO A 98 -18.04 -6.36 10.48
C PRO A 98 -18.31 -4.97 11.11
N PRO A 99 -19.51 -4.74 11.67
CA PRO A 99 -19.80 -3.51 12.41
C PRO A 99 -18.84 -3.27 13.57
N TRP A 100 -18.53 -2.00 13.86
CA TRP A 100 -17.71 -1.64 15.02
C TRP A 100 -18.57 -1.34 16.24
N GLN A 101 -18.55 -2.24 17.23
CA GLN A 101 -19.32 -2.08 18.47
C GLN A 101 -20.80 -1.73 18.21
N ASP A 102 -21.46 -2.51 17.35
CA ASP A 102 -22.84 -2.31 16.87
C ASP A 102 -23.09 -1.04 16.02
N ASN A 103 -22.04 -0.28 15.66
CA ASN A 103 -22.15 0.86 14.76
C ASN A 103 -21.83 0.45 13.32
N ASN A 104 -22.69 0.86 12.40
CA ASN A 104 -22.45 0.69 10.96
C ASN A 104 -21.40 1.68 10.46
N TRP A 105 -20.74 1.25 9.39
CA TRP A 105 -19.79 2.06 8.65
C TRP A 105 -20.50 3.00 7.67
N THR A 106 -19.87 4.14 7.41
CA THR A 106 -20.29 5.13 6.42
C THR A 106 -19.08 5.67 5.67
N LEU A 107 -19.25 5.88 4.36
CA LEU A 107 -18.23 6.43 3.48
C LEU A 107 -17.99 7.91 3.77
N VAL A 108 -16.72 8.31 3.99
CA VAL A 108 -16.36 9.69 4.33
C VAL A 108 -15.31 10.32 3.42
N ASP A 109 -14.52 9.51 2.73
CA ASP A 109 -13.61 10.01 1.69
C ASP A 109 -13.47 8.99 0.56
N PHE A 110 -13.68 9.48 -0.65
CA PHE A 110 -13.55 8.74 -1.90
C PHE A 110 -12.97 9.64 -3.00
N ALA A 111 -12.40 10.80 -2.64
CA ALA A 111 -11.95 11.80 -3.60
C ALA A 111 -10.76 11.32 -4.44
N GLN A 112 -10.04 10.30 -3.97
CA GLN A 112 -8.90 9.67 -4.65
C GLN A 112 -9.21 8.26 -5.14
N PHE A 113 -10.49 7.85 -5.11
CA PHE A 113 -10.88 6.60 -5.74
C PHE A 113 -10.75 6.72 -7.26
N ASP A 114 -9.96 5.82 -7.83
CA ASP A 114 -9.80 5.63 -9.26
C ASP A 114 -10.16 4.17 -9.57
N PRO A 115 -11.21 3.91 -10.36
CA PRO A 115 -11.62 2.56 -10.67
C PRO A 115 -10.65 1.86 -11.62
N CYS A 116 -9.71 2.56 -12.27
CA CYS A 116 -8.75 1.98 -13.22
C CYS A 116 -7.33 1.82 -12.63
N ALA A 117 -7.05 2.39 -11.46
CA ALA A 117 -5.76 2.26 -10.80
C ALA A 117 -5.50 0.81 -10.34
N GLU A 118 -4.23 0.40 -10.33
CA GLU A 118 -3.84 -0.89 -9.74
C GLU A 118 -4.07 -0.92 -8.23
N LEU A 119 -3.98 0.22 -7.56
CA LEU A 119 -4.41 0.36 -6.17
C LEU A 119 -5.10 1.70 -5.98
N SER A 120 -6.37 1.65 -5.58
CA SER A 120 -7.14 2.81 -5.13
C SER A 120 -7.77 2.54 -3.77
N TRP A 121 -8.27 3.58 -3.12
CA TRP A 121 -8.82 3.47 -1.77
C TRP A 121 -10.04 4.35 -1.54
N GLN A 122 -10.77 3.99 -0.49
CA GLN A 122 -11.83 4.79 0.11
C GLN A 122 -11.72 4.72 1.63
N ILE A 123 -12.14 5.76 2.34
CA ILE A 123 -12.09 5.84 3.80
C ILE A 123 -13.51 5.81 4.36
N ILE A 124 -13.71 4.91 5.31
CA ILE A 124 -14.99 4.75 6.03
C ILE A 124 -14.77 5.00 7.52
N THR A 125 -15.81 5.48 8.19
CA THR A 125 -15.87 5.59 9.66
C THR A 125 -17.24 5.17 10.17
N ILE A 126 -17.44 5.15 11.48
CA ILE A 126 -18.75 4.86 12.05
C ILE A 126 -19.72 6.02 11.83
N GLU A 127 -21.01 5.72 11.66
CA GLU A 127 -22.04 6.76 11.65
C GLU A 127 -21.96 7.65 12.90
N ARG A 128 -22.09 8.96 12.72
CA ARG A 128 -21.99 9.97 13.80
C ARG A 128 -20.65 9.91 14.55
N GLY A 129 -19.58 9.52 13.85
CA GLY A 129 -18.22 9.53 14.38
C GLY A 129 -17.77 10.90 14.90
N THR A 130 -16.79 10.86 15.79
CA THR A 130 -16.07 12.03 16.33
C THR A 130 -14.62 11.98 15.83
N ALA A 131 -13.80 12.98 16.17
CA ALA A 131 -12.41 13.04 15.70
C ALA A 131 -11.60 11.77 16.04
N SER A 132 -11.85 11.13 17.18
CA SER A 132 -11.16 9.91 17.61
C SER A 132 -11.87 8.62 17.20
N SER A 133 -12.90 8.68 16.36
CA SER A 133 -13.61 7.50 15.89
C SER A 133 -12.70 6.59 15.06
N PRO A 134 -13.02 5.29 14.97
CA PRO A 134 -12.27 4.36 14.15
C PRO A 134 -12.49 4.62 12.66
N TYR A 135 -11.46 4.39 11.87
CA TYR A 135 -11.46 4.47 10.41
C TYR A 135 -10.90 3.18 9.82
N HIS A 136 -11.52 2.73 8.73
CA HIS A 136 -10.93 1.76 7.83
C HIS A 136 -10.58 2.44 6.51
N ILE A 137 -9.50 1.97 5.90
CA ILE A 137 -9.15 2.25 4.52
C ILE A 137 -9.55 1.00 3.72
N MET A 138 -10.56 1.12 2.88
CA MET A 138 -10.98 0.10 1.92
C MET A 138 -10.05 0.17 0.71
N LEU A 139 -9.49 -0.96 0.29
CA LEU A 139 -8.56 -1.06 -0.84
C LEU A 139 -9.23 -1.71 -2.04
N PHE A 140 -8.87 -1.24 -3.23
CA PHE A 140 -9.44 -1.69 -4.50
C PHE A 140 -8.32 -1.89 -5.53
N HIS A 141 -8.46 -2.92 -6.38
CA HIS A 141 -7.64 -3.10 -7.58
C HIS A 141 -8.57 -2.98 -8.77
N LYS A 142 -8.37 -1.98 -9.63
CA LYS A 142 -9.21 -1.75 -10.82
C LYS A 142 -10.72 -1.77 -10.49
N GLY A 143 -11.08 -1.12 -9.38
CA GLY A 143 -12.47 -1.00 -8.90
C GLY A 143 -13.00 -2.22 -8.14
N ASP A 144 -12.30 -3.36 -8.19
CA ASP A 144 -12.65 -4.55 -7.41
C ASP A 144 -12.18 -4.41 -5.96
N TYR A 145 -13.10 -4.63 -5.02
CA TYR A 145 -12.79 -4.54 -3.59
C TYR A 145 -11.88 -5.69 -3.13
N LEU A 146 -10.76 -5.34 -2.50
CA LEU A 146 -9.74 -6.28 -2.02
C LEU A 146 -9.87 -6.62 -0.53
N GLY A 147 -10.47 -5.71 0.24
CA GLY A 147 -10.45 -5.77 1.71
C GLY A 147 -10.07 -4.43 2.33
N THR A 148 -9.86 -4.44 3.65
CA THR A 148 -9.34 -3.28 4.38
C THR A 148 -7.82 -3.33 4.46
N ALA A 149 -7.17 -2.17 4.49
CA ALA A 149 -5.71 -2.07 4.58
C ALA A 149 -5.16 -2.79 5.82
N THR A 150 -5.90 -2.73 6.94
CA THR A 150 -5.59 -3.41 8.19
C THR A 150 -6.80 -4.20 8.66
N ALA A 151 -6.56 -5.28 9.40
CA ALA A 151 -7.63 -6.11 9.95
C ALA A 151 -8.48 -5.37 11.00
N GLU A 152 -7.83 -4.52 11.80
CA GLU A 152 -8.47 -3.66 12.79
C GLU A 152 -8.51 -2.21 12.25
N PRO A 153 -9.58 -1.45 12.52
CA PRO A 153 -9.61 -0.02 12.24
C PRO A 153 -8.86 0.76 13.32
N TYR A 154 -8.36 1.93 12.95
CA TYR A 154 -7.61 2.81 13.85
C TYR A 154 -8.34 4.12 14.09
N GLY A 155 -8.20 4.66 15.30
CA GLY A 155 -8.73 5.98 15.64
C GLY A 155 -8.09 7.07 14.78
N PHE A 156 -8.81 8.19 14.65
CA PHE A 156 -8.39 9.37 13.92
C PHE A 156 -8.30 9.18 12.40
N PHE A 157 -8.68 10.22 11.67
CA PHE A 157 -8.71 10.18 10.22
C PHE A 157 -7.28 9.98 9.68
N PRO A 158 -6.99 8.92 8.90
CA PRO A 158 -5.65 8.67 8.40
C PRO A 158 -5.27 9.66 7.30
N THR A 159 -3.99 9.99 7.19
CA THR A 159 -3.48 10.71 6.02
C THR A 159 -3.01 9.69 5.00
N VAL A 160 -3.55 9.74 3.79
CA VAL A 160 -3.22 8.81 2.70
C VAL A 160 -2.69 9.58 1.51
N GLU A 161 -1.54 9.18 1.01
CA GLU A 161 -0.89 9.77 -0.15
C GLU A 161 -0.68 8.70 -1.22
N GLN A 162 -0.99 9.02 -2.48
CA GLN A 162 -0.67 8.15 -3.60
C GLN A 162 0.83 8.24 -3.90
N VAL A 163 1.53 7.10 -3.84
CA VAL A 163 2.96 7.01 -4.19
C VAL A 163 3.10 6.66 -5.67
N SER A 164 2.27 5.75 -6.16
CA SER A 164 2.17 5.37 -7.58
C SER A 164 0.78 4.81 -7.89
N GLY A 165 0.53 4.42 -9.14
CA GLY A 165 -0.73 3.77 -9.52
C GLY A 165 -1.01 2.44 -8.79
N ALA A 166 0.01 1.84 -8.17
CA ALA A 166 -0.05 0.56 -7.46
C ALA A 166 0.29 0.67 -5.97
N GLU A 167 0.59 1.87 -5.45
CA GLU A 167 1.10 2.03 -4.09
C GLU A 167 0.60 3.30 -3.41
N ILE A 168 0.25 3.16 -2.13
CA ILE A 168 -0.13 4.27 -1.25
C ILE A 168 0.74 4.26 0.01
N ALA A 169 1.00 5.46 0.54
CA ALA A 169 1.58 5.67 1.86
C ALA A 169 0.48 6.15 2.81
N VAL A 170 0.43 5.58 4.01
CA VAL A 170 -0.56 5.89 5.03
C VAL A 170 0.15 6.32 6.30
N THR A 171 -0.16 7.52 6.79
CA THR A 171 0.15 7.94 8.15
C THR A 171 -1.08 7.73 9.02
N TYR A 172 -0.97 6.81 9.97
CA TYR A 172 -1.96 6.64 11.03
C TYR A 172 -1.64 7.56 12.21
N HIS A 173 -2.68 8.05 12.87
CA HIS A 173 -2.57 8.95 14.01
C HIS A 173 -3.13 8.29 15.26
N TRP A 174 -2.49 8.48 16.42
CA TRP A 174 -2.91 7.86 17.66
C TRP A 174 -2.51 8.69 18.89
N PRO A 175 -3.23 8.56 20.03
CA PRO A 175 -2.94 9.32 21.24
C PRO A 175 -1.76 8.67 21.97
N ARG A 176 -0.75 9.47 22.31
CA ARG A 176 0.34 9.00 23.17
C ARG A 176 -0.13 8.82 24.61
N GLU A 177 0.66 8.08 25.39
CA GLU A 177 0.41 7.93 26.82
C GLU A 177 0.30 9.31 27.50
N GLY A 178 -0.80 9.52 28.21
CA GLY A 178 -1.08 10.77 28.92
C GLY A 178 -1.83 11.83 28.10
N GLU A 179 -2.03 11.63 26.79
CA GLU A 179 -2.86 12.51 25.96
C GLU A 179 -4.35 12.27 26.20
N ALA A 180 -5.16 13.31 25.98
CA ALA A 180 -6.61 13.14 26.01
C ALA A 180 -7.07 12.30 24.80
N ASN A 181 -8.17 11.57 24.94
CA ASN A 181 -8.71 10.71 23.86
C ASN A 181 -9.00 11.46 22.54
N ALA A 182 -9.23 12.78 22.60
CA ALA A 182 -9.48 13.60 21.41
C ALA A 182 -8.21 14.22 20.81
N GLU A 183 -7.04 14.01 21.42
CA GLU A 183 -5.75 14.51 20.97
C GLU A 183 -4.94 13.37 20.35
N HIS A 184 -4.07 13.69 19.39
CA HIS A 184 -3.14 12.74 18.80
C HIS A 184 -1.83 13.44 18.44
N THR A 185 -0.72 13.01 19.04
CA THR A 185 0.63 13.36 18.54
C THR A 185 1.46 12.14 18.15
N GLY A 186 0.95 10.93 18.38
CA GLY A 186 1.52 9.70 17.88
C GLY A 186 1.22 9.52 16.40
N THR A 187 2.22 9.10 15.64
CA THR A 187 2.07 8.69 14.24
C THR A 187 2.78 7.35 14.01
N THR A 188 2.29 6.58 13.06
CA THR A 188 2.99 5.44 12.45
C THR A 188 2.78 5.48 10.94
N GLU A 189 3.78 5.06 10.19
CA GLU A 189 3.76 5.07 8.73
C GLU A 189 3.70 3.64 8.20
N ALA A 190 2.81 3.40 7.25
CA ALA A 190 2.66 2.14 6.55
C ALA A 190 2.57 2.36 5.04
N GLY A 191 3.15 1.45 4.26
CA GLY A 191 2.97 1.40 2.81
C GLY A 191 2.07 0.23 2.43
N PHE A 192 1.22 0.43 1.42
CA PHE A 192 0.39 -0.63 0.85
C PHE A 192 0.61 -0.63 -0.66
N ARG A 193 1.10 -1.76 -1.18
CA ARG A 193 1.43 -1.92 -2.60
C ARG A 193 0.72 -3.13 -3.18
N TRP A 194 0.06 -2.96 -4.33
CA TRP A 194 -0.43 -4.08 -5.13
C TRP A 194 0.75 -4.88 -5.69
N ASP A 195 0.71 -6.20 -5.51
CA ASP A 195 1.67 -7.12 -6.08
C ASP A 195 0.99 -7.99 -7.13
N ASP A 196 1.26 -7.70 -8.41
CA ASP A 196 0.61 -8.39 -9.53
C ASP A 196 1.00 -9.87 -9.61
N ALA A 197 2.20 -10.25 -9.18
CA ALA A 197 2.60 -11.66 -9.18
C ALA A 197 1.86 -12.47 -8.11
N GLU A 198 1.64 -11.88 -6.94
CA GLU A 198 0.94 -12.52 -5.82
C GLU A 198 -0.57 -12.27 -5.81
N GLN A 199 -1.06 -11.38 -6.68
CA GLN A 199 -2.46 -10.93 -6.77
C GLN A 199 -3.02 -10.50 -5.40
N LYS A 200 -2.23 -9.72 -4.66
CA LYS A 200 -2.59 -9.23 -3.32
C LYS A 200 -1.86 -7.94 -2.98
N VAL A 201 -2.35 -7.26 -1.94
CA VAL A 201 -1.65 -6.11 -1.36
C VAL A 201 -0.57 -6.59 -0.37
N ILE A 202 0.63 -6.01 -0.49
CA ILE A 202 1.73 -6.17 0.45
C ILE A 202 1.80 -4.92 1.32
N MET A 203 1.74 -5.12 2.63
CA MET A 203 1.96 -4.05 3.61
C MET A 203 3.45 -3.98 3.97
N SER A 204 3.95 -2.76 4.12
CA SER A 204 5.24 -2.42 4.75
C SER A 204 5.03 -1.40 5.88
N GLY A 205 6.04 -1.21 6.73
CA GLY A 205 5.95 -0.28 7.87
C GLY A 205 5.13 -0.83 9.04
N ASP A 206 4.57 0.08 9.83
CA ASP A 206 3.94 -0.23 11.11
C ASP A 206 2.53 0.35 11.22
N VAL A 207 1.68 -0.36 11.97
CA VAL A 207 0.37 0.13 12.43
C VAL A 207 0.50 0.77 13.81
N PRO A 208 -0.49 1.59 14.25
CA PRO A 208 -0.50 2.11 15.60
C PRO A 208 -0.35 1.01 16.67
N PRO A 209 0.28 1.31 17.81
CA PRO A 209 0.39 0.35 18.89
C PRO A 209 -1.01 -0.07 19.37
N GLY A 210 -1.18 -1.36 19.64
CA GLY A 210 -2.43 -1.89 20.19
C GLY A 210 -2.77 -1.25 21.53
N SER A 211 -4.05 -0.91 21.71
CA SER A 211 -4.61 -0.36 22.95
C SER A 211 -4.86 -1.41 24.02
#